data_AF-A0A923Q5L3-F1
#
_entry.id   AF-A0A923Q5L3-F1
#
_cell.length_a   1.000
_cell.length_b   1.000
_cell.length_c   1.000
_cell.angle_alpha   90.00
_cell.angle_beta   90.00
_cell.angle_gamma   90.00
#
_symmetry.space_group_name_H-M   'P 1'
#
loop_
_entity.id
_entity.type
_entity.pdbx_description
1 polymer ?
#
loop_
_entity_poly.entity_id
_entity_poly.type
_entity_poly.pdbx_seq_one_letter_code
_entity_poly.pdbx_strand_id
1 'polypeptide(L)'
;MRKISSTSLLKNEKGQFVIEAVLLMVMSVGLLVVGLRLLRDGNAMGNLVSGPWEKMAGMIESGVWDTADKAAAKHPNQRNRLLSVDPAN
;
A
#
# COMPACT_ATOMS: atom_id res chain seq x y z
N MET A 1 49.40 -12.97 31.85
CA MET A 1 48.69 -13.84 30.87
C MET A 1 47.73 -14.76 31.62
N ARG A 2 46.42 -14.51 31.56
CA ARG A 2 45.39 -15.40 32.15
C ARG A 2 44.68 -16.13 31.01
N LYS A 3 44.80 -17.47 30.96
CA LYS A 3 44.00 -18.33 30.07
C LYS A 3 42.59 -18.42 30.63
N ILE A 4 41.61 -17.85 29.94
CA ILE A 4 40.19 -18.14 30.18
C ILE A 4 39.90 -19.44 29.43
N SER A 5 39.92 -20.56 30.17
CA SER A 5 39.47 -21.84 29.64
C SER A 5 37.94 -21.81 29.60
N SER A 6 37.39 -21.65 28.40
CA SER A 6 35.97 -21.89 28.14
C SER A 6 35.73 -23.40 28.25
N THR A 7 35.32 -23.86 29.43
CA THR A 7 34.82 -25.21 29.64
C THR A 7 33.67 -25.48 28.67
N SER A 8 33.90 -26.43 27.76
CA SER A 8 32.94 -27.00 26.82
C SER A 8 31.54 -27.10 27.42
N LEU A 9 30.63 -26.28 26.90
CA LEU A 9 29.18 -26.31 27.12
C LEU A 9 28.63 -27.74 27.05
N LEU A 10 27.67 -28.03 27.92
CA LEU A 10 26.90 -29.28 28.00
C LEU A 10 26.42 -29.71 26.61
N LYS A 11 27.02 -30.76 26.05
CA LYS A 11 26.56 -31.44 24.84
C LYS A 11 25.33 -32.29 25.18
N ASN A 12 24.16 -31.69 25.14
CA ASN A 12 22.89 -32.42 25.12
C ASN A 12 22.11 -32.09 23.84
N GLU A 13 22.46 -32.80 22.77
CA GLU A 13 21.91 -32.64 21.42
C GLU A 13 20.52 -33.30 21.26
N LYS A 14 20.08 -34.09 22.25
CA LYS A 14 18.83 -34.87 22.16
C LYS A 14 17.64 -33.94 22.42
N GLY A 15 16.91 -33.62 21.36
CA GLY A 15 15.69 -32.81 21.40
C GLY A 15 15.88 -31.35 20.96
N GLN A 16 17.12 -30.90 20.76
CA GLN A 16 17.41 -29.56 20.23
C GLN A 16 16.78 -29.36 18.86
N PHE A 17 16.81 -30.38 18.00
CA PHE A 17 16.18 -30.32 16.68
C PHE A 17 14.68 -30.02 16.75
N VAL A 18 13.96 -30.60 17.71
CA VAL A 18 12.51 -30.38 17.86
C VAL A 18 12.23 -28.95 18.31
N ILE A 19 13.00 -28.46 19.29
CA ILE A 19 12.86 -27.09 19.82
C ILE A 19 13.23 -26.06 18.75
N GLU A 20 14.31 -26.31 18.00
CA GLU A 20 14.77 -25.46 16.92
C GLU A 20 13.79 -25.44 15.74
N ALA A 21 13.20 -26.58 15.38
CA ALA A 21 12.17 -26.64 14.35
C ALA A 21 10.92 -25.84 14.74
N VAL A 22 10.49 -25.91 16.01
CA VAL A 22 9.36 -25.11 16.51
C VAL A 22 9.71 -23.62 16.52
N LEU A 23 10.91 -23.25 16.96
CA LEU A 23 11.39 -21.85 16.93
C LEU A 23 11.43 -21.30 15.50
N LEU A 24 11.96 -22.06 14.54
CA LEU A 24 12.00 -21.67 13.13
C LEU A 24 10.60 -21.59 12.52
N MET A 25 9.69 -22.47 12.91
CA MET A 25 8.29 -22.42 12.46
C MET A 25 7.60 -21.14 12.97
N VAL A 26 7.70 -20.84 14.27
CA VAL A 26 7.12 -19.63 14.87
C VAL A 26 7.71 -18.38 14.24
N MET A 27 9.03 -18.34 14.03
CA MET A 27 9.70 -17.24 13.35
C MET A 27 9.19 -17.07 11.91
N SER A 28 9.06 -18.16 11.16
CA SER A 28 8.59 -18.14 9.77
C SER A 28 7.14 -17.65 9.67
N VAL A 29 6.26 -18.13 10.56
CA VAL A 29 4.87 -17.66 10.64
C VAL A 29 4.82 -16.18 11.02
N GLY A 30 5.67 -15.74 11.97
CA GLY A 30 5.78 -14.34 12.35
C GLY A 30 6.18 -13.44 11.18
N LEU A 31 7.19 -13.83 10.40
CA LEU A 31 7.62 -13.11 9.20
C LEU A 31 6.53 -13.07 8.13
N LEU A 32 5.82 -14.17 7.92
CA LEU A 32 4.70 -14.24 6.98
C LEU A 32 3.58 -13.28 7.37
N VAL A 33 3.19 -13.24 8.64
CA VAL A 33 2.14 -12.33 9.13
C VAL A 33 2.54 -10.87 8.95
N VAL A 34 3.80 -10.52 9.24
CA VAL A 34 4.32 -9.16 9.00
C VAL A 34 4.32 -8.83 7.50
N GLY A 35 4.77 -9.75 6.65
CA GLY A 35 4.74 -9.58 5.20
C GLY A 35 3.31 -9.35 4.67
N LEU A 36 2.34 -10.14 5.13
CA LEU A 36 0.94 -9.98 4.75
C LEU A 36 0.35 -8.65 5.22
N ARG A 37 0.72 -8.17 6.41
CA ARG A 37 0.33 -6.83 6.89
C ARG A 37 0.90 -5.74 6.00
N LEU A 38 2.17 -5.83 5.60
CA LEU A 38 2.78 -4.87 4.69
C LEU A 38 2.14 -4.89 3.29
N LEU A 39 1.73 -6.06 2.78
CA LEU A 39 0.99 -6.15 1.51
C LEU A 39 -0.42 -5.58 1.62
N ARG A 40 -1.10 -5.81 2.75
CA ARG A 40 -2.46 -5.31 2.99
C ARG A 40 -2.49 -3.80 3.22
N ASP A 41 -1.57 -3.30 4.03
CA ASP A 41 -1.50 -1.88 4.40
C ASP A 41 -0.73 -1.08 3.33
N GLY A 42 0.10 -1.75 2.53
CA GLY A 42 0.68 -1.21 1.32
C GLY A 42 -0.42 -0.95 0.30
N ASN A 43 -0.76 0.33 0.13
CA ASN A 43 -1.67 0.86 -0.90
C ASN A 43 -1.35 0.42 -2.35
N ALA A 44 -0.44 -0.52 -2.61
CA ALA A 44 -0.19 -1.06 -3.94
C ALA A 44 -1.44 -1.72 -4.55
N MET A 45 -2.18 -2.54 -3.78
CA MET A 45 -3.45 -3.08 -4.28
C MET A 45 -4.54 -2.01 -4.35
N GLY A 46 -4.58 -1.09 -3.37
CA GLY A 46 -5.51 0.03 -3.35
C GLY A 46 -5.36 0.94 -4.56
N ASN A 47 -4.12 1.34 -4.88
CA ASN A 47 -3.76 2.23 -5.97
C ASN A 47 -3.96 1.61 -7.37
N LEU A 48 -3.86 0.28 -7.47
CA LEU A 48 -4.15 -0.43 -8.73
C LEU A 48 -5.64 -0.38 -9.09
N VAL A 49 -6.52 -0.37 -8.08
CA VAL A 49 -7.98 -0.33 -8.29
C VAL A 49 -8.52 1.10 -8.24
N SER A 50 -8.00 1.95 -7.36
CA SER A 50 -8.47 3.33 -7.20
C SER A 50 -8.11 4.21 -8.40
N GLY A 51 -6.95 4.02 -9.04
CA GLY A 51 -6.55 4.82 -10.20
C GLY A 51 -7.52 4.75 -11.38
N PRO A 52 -7.90 3.54 -11.86
CA PRO A 52 -8.94 3.38 -12.87
C PRO A 52 -10.31 3.88 -12.41
N TRP A 53 -10.67 3.64 -11.14
CA TRP A 53 -11.95 4.08 -10.58
C TRP A 53 -12.12 5.60 -10.57
N GLU A 54 -11.08 6.34 -10.20
CA GLU A 54 -11.06 7.82 -10.23
C GLU A 54 -11.27 8.38 -11.64
N LYS A 55 -10.69 7.73 -12.66
CA LYS A 55 -10.91 8.12 -14.07
C LYS A 55 -12.31 7.77 -14.57
N MET A 56 -12.87 6.65 -14.14
CA MET A 56 -14.26 6.30 -14.45
C MET A 56 -15.24 7.25 -13.78
N ALA A 57 -14.97 7.68 -12.55
CA ALA A 57 -15.78 8.67 -11.87
C ALA A 57 -15.84 10.00 -12.65
N GLY A 58 -14.69 10.51 -13.12
CA GLY A 58 -14.67 11.71 -13.96
C GLY A 58 -15.39 11.54 -15.30
N MET A 59 -15.32 10.34 -15.90
CA MET A 59 -16.11 10.01 -17.09
C MET A 59 -17.62 10.03 -16.81
N ILE A 60 -18.07 9.42 -15.71
CA ILE A 60 -19.50 9.34 -15.38
C ILE A 60 -20.07 10.74 -15.10
N GLU A 61 -19.32 11.57 -14.38
CA GLU A 61 -19.81 12.88 -13.93
C GLU A 61 -19.69 13.98 -14.99
N SER A 62 -18.61 13.97 -15.77
CA SER A 62 -18.28 15.07 -16.70
C SER A 62 -17.96 14.62 -18.12
N GLY A 63 -18.09 13.32 -18.42
CA GLY A 63 -17.83 12.78 -19.75
C GLY A 63 -16.36 12.82 -20.19
N VAL A 64 -15.43 13.15 -19.29
CA VAL A 64 -14.00 13.30 -19.59
C VAL A 64 -13.19 12.26 -18.83
N TRP A 65 -12.28 11.58 -19.53
CA TRP A 65 -11.35 10.59 -18.97
C TRP A 65 -10.23 11.24 -18.13
N ASP A 66 -10.60 11.82 -17.00
CA ASP A 66 -9.69 12.44 -16.05
C ASP A 66 -10.21 12.22 -14.63
N THR A 67 -9.44 12.57 -13.61
CA THR A 67 -9.93 12.58 -12.22
C THR A 67 -11.10 13.57 -12.10
N ALA A 68 -12.13 13.24 -11.29
CA ALA A 68 -13.36 14.04 -11.16
C ALA A 68 -13.12 15.56 -11.06
N ASP A 69 -12.18 16.01 -10.22
CA ASP A 69 -11.85 17.44 -10.05
C ASP A 69 -11.37 18.12 -11.34
N LYS A 70 -10.49 17.45 -12.10
CA LYS A 70 -9.96 17.96 -13.38
C LYS A 70 -10.98 17.86 -14.51
N ALA A 71 -11.86 16.86 -14.40
CA ALA A 71 -12.89 16.56 -15.38
C ALA A 71 -14.03 17.60 -15.29
N ALA A 72 -14.41 18.03 -14.08
CA ALA A 72 -15.35 19.13 -13.84
C ALA A 72 -14.92 20.45 -14.52
N ALA A 73 -13.66 20.84 -14.39
CA ALA A 73 -13.12 22.05 -15.02
C ALA A 73 -13.14 22.00 -16.57
N LYS A 74 -13.11 20.80 -17.16
CA LYS A 74 -13.16 20.60 -18.62
C LYS A 74 -14.59 20.43 -19.13
N HIS A 75 -15.57 20.24 -18.24
CA HIS A 75 -16.94 19.96 -18.60
C HIS A 75 -17.56 21.15 -19.37
N PRO A 76 -18.16 20.93 -20.56
CA PRO A 76 -18.74 21.99 -21.37
C PRO A 76 -19.81 22.82 -20.65
N ASN A 77 -20.52 22.21 -19.70
CA ASN A 77 -21.57 22.87 -18.90
C ASN A 77 -21.01 23.77 -17.79
N GLN A 78 -19.75 23.61 -17.38
CA GLN A 78 -19.10 24.47 -16.38
C GLN A 78 -18.37 25.67 -17.01
N ARG A 79 -18.28 25.72 -18.34
CA ARG A 79 -17.76 26.90 -19.04
C ARG A 79 -18.81 28.00 -18.98
N ASN A 80 -18.46 29.12 -18.37
CA ASN A 80 -19.32 30.29 -18.28
C ASN A 80 -19.53 30.87 -19.69
N ARG A 81 -20.60 30.47 -20.38
CA ARG A 81 -20.97 30.95 -21.73
C ARG A 81 -21.73 32.28 -21.72
N LEU A 82 -21.74 32.98 -20.58
CA LEU A 82 -22.40 34.28 -20.44
C LEU A 82 -21.47 35.38 -20.96
N LEU A 83 -21.55 35.66 -22.26
CA LEU A 83 -21.12 36.94 -22.82
C LEU A 83 -22.30 37.92 -22.72
N SER A 84 -22.60 38.39 -21.50
CA SER A 84 -23.42 39.59 -21.36
C SER A 84 -22.50 40.80 -21.55
N VAL A 85 -22.49 41.35 -22.76
CA VAL A 85 -21.90 42.67 -22.99
C VAL A 85 -22.91 43.69 -22.45
N ASP A 86 -22.52 44.42 -21.41
CA ASP A 86 -23.24 45.61 -20.98
C ASP A 86 -23.05 46.68 -22.08
N PRO A 87 -24.12 47.11 -22.79
CA PRO A 87 -24.00 48.17 -23.77
C PRO A 87 -23.73 49.48 -23.01
N ALA A 88 -22.45 49.84 -22.88
CA ALA A 88 -22.04 51.10 -22.27
C ALA A 88 -22.63 52.29 -23.05
N ASN A 89 -23.35 53.15 -22.30
CA ASN A 89 -23.71 54.56 -22.55
C ASN A 89 -23.49 55.14 -23.95
#